data_AF-A0A419X7F9-F1
#
_entry.id   AF-A0A419X7F9-F1
#
_cell.length_a   1.000
_cell.length_b   1.000
_cell.length_c   1.000
_cell.angle_alpha   90.00
_cell.angle_beta   90.00
_cell.angle_gamma   90.00
#
_symmetry.space_group_name_H-M   'P 1'
#
loop_
_entity.id
_entity.type
_entity.pdbx_description
1 polymer ?
#
loop_
_entity_poly.entity_id
_entity_poly.type
_entity_poly.pdbx_seq_one_letter_code
_entity_poly.pdbx_strand_id
1 'polypeptide(L)'
;MEFFIDDKETEAVFQEIFKKVQILRNGETHSEMKKYGLNYQKSLGATIVNLRELASGYSKDHLLAHKLWTKAFRETKILASLLEEPEKVNEDQINRWLDEMDSNELIEQVSMNLFLNMPNVYELIPEWLQSENYRRVLCAVIISGRLAMKKDEVKVRELFKFVEMIPSNIDEYYLRNQMKRSLGKMVRVNKEIADTICEKVRGLRAKDENWQEVWDDLQYELDL
;
A
#
# COMPACT_ATOMS: atom_id res chain seq x y z
N MET A 1 17.96 16.58 -0.39
CA MET A 1 16.99 17.35 -1.19
C MET A 1 17.35 17.11 -2.63
N GLU A 2 16.59 16.29 -3.35
CA GLU A 2 16.83 16.04 -4.78
C GLU A 2 16.46 17.29 -5.56
N PHE A 3 17.42 17.86 -6.28
CA PHE A 3 17.19 19.01 -7.14
C PHE A 3 16.77 18.50 -8.52
N PHE A 4 15.47 18.46 -8.77
CA PHE A 4 14.96 18.24 -10.12
C PHE A 4 15.16 19.52 -10.94
N ILE A 5 15.79 19.39 -12.10
CA ILE A 5 15.78 20.45 -13.10
C ILE A 5 14.35 20.47 -13.65
N ASP A 6 13.63 21.55 -13.38
CA ASP A 6 12.25 21.71 -13.83
C ASP A 6 12.19 21.71 -15.36
N ASP A 7 11.20 20.99 -15.91
CA ASP A 7 10.97 20.88 -17.33
C ASP A 7 9.58 21.44 -17.68
N LYS A 8 9.53 22.27 -18.74
CA LYS A 8 8.32 23.01 -19.11
C LYS A 8 7.19 22.09 -19.58
N GLU A 9 7.52 20.98 -20.23
CA GLU A 9 6.53 20.01 -20.69
C GLU A 9 5.90 19.31 -19.49
N THR A 10 6.73 18.85 -18.56
CA THR A 10 6.27 18.21 -17.31
C THR A 10 5.42 19.15 -16.47
N GLU A 11 5.79 20.44 -16.38
CA GLU A 11 4.98 21.44 -15.70
C GLU A 11 3.62 21.65 -16.37
N ALA A 12 3.56 21.70 -17.71
CA ALA A 12 2.31 21.82 -18.43
C ALA A 12 1.37 20.63 -18.17
N VAL A 13 1.92 19.41 -18.18
CA VAL A 13 1.17 18.18 -17.86
C VAL A 13 0.68 18.21 -16.40
N PHE A 14 1.53 18.61 -15.46
CA PHE A 14 1.14 18.77 -14.06
C PHE A 14 -0.05 19.74 -13.90
N GLN A 15 0.02 20.91 -14.54
CA GLN A 15 -1.06 21.91 -14.47
C GLN A 15 -2.36 21.39 -15.10
N GLU A 16 -2.26 20.66 -16.21
CA GLU A 16 -3.41 20.02 -16.84
C GLU A 16 -4.07 18.99 -15.92
N ILE A 17 -3.29 18.07 -15.35
CA ILE A 17 -3.77 17.05 -14.41
C ILE A 17 -4.43 17.74 -13.21
N PHE A 18 -3.77 18.73 -12.60
CA PHE A 18 -4.31 19.39 -11.42
C PHE A 18 -5.63 20.11 -11.73
N LYS A 19 -5.77 20.73 -12.90
CA LYS A 19 -7.04 21.32 -13.35
C LYS A 19 -8.13 20.25 -13.49
N LYS A 20 -7.83 19.09 -14.07
CA LYS A 20 -8.77 17.96 -14.16
C LYS A 20 -9.18 17.44 -12.78
N VAL A 21 -8.23 17.32 -11.84
CA VAL A 21 -8.52 16.94 -10.45
C VAL A 21 -9.46 17.93 -9.77
N GLN A 22 -9.29 19.23 -10.00
CA GLN A 22 -10.19 20.26 -9.46
C GLN A 22 -11.62 20.14 -10.01
N ILE A 23 -11.78 19.74 -11.27
CA ILE A 23 -13.10 19.49 -11.88
C ILE A 23 -13.78 18.26 -11.25
N LEU A 24 -13.00 17.25 -10.87
CA LEU A 24 -13.49 16.04 -10.19
C LEU A 24 -13.90 16.25 -8.72
N ARG A 25 -13.89 17.49 -8.22
CA ARG A 25 -14.25 17.82 -6.85
C ARG A 25 -15.66 17.32 -6.52
N ASN A 26 -15.79 16.58 -5.43
CA ASN A 26 -17.06 16.10 -4.92
C ASN A 26 -17.16 16.34 -3.40
N GLY A 27 -17.97 17.32 -3.01
CA GLY A 27 -18.17 17.70 -1.61
C GLY A 27 -18.97 16.68 -0.79
N GLU A 28 -19.82 15.89 -1.43
CA GLU A 28 -20.57 14.81 -0.78
C GLU A 28 -19.62 13.69 -0.38
N THR A 29 -18.82 13.19 -1.34
CA THR A 29 -17.77 12.19 -1.09
C THR A 29 -16.80 12.66 -0.01
N HIS A 30 -16.38 13.93 -0.05
CA HIS A 30 -15.50 14.50 0.98
C HIS A 30 -16.15 14.50 2.38
N SER A 31 -17.44 14.82 2.45
CA SER A 31 -18.19 14.80 3.71
C SER A 31 -18.38 13.39 4.25
N GLU A 32 -18.61 12.41 3.37
CA GLU A 32 -18.69 10.99 3.74
C GLU A 32 -17.35 10.46 4.25
N MET A 33 -16.24 10.75 3.56
CA MET A 33 -14.89 10.38 4.01
C MET A 33 -14.65 10.84 5.45
N LYS A 34 -15.02 12.09 5.78
CA LYS A 34 -14.92 12.63 7.13
C LYS A 34 -15.76 11.86 8.15
N LYS A 35 -16.98 11.44 7.80
CA LYS A 35 -17.84 10.61 8.66
C LYS A 35 -17.21 9.25 8.98
N TYR A 36 -16.46 8.68 8.04
CA TYR A 36 -15.72 7.43 8.22
C TYR A 36 -14.31 7.63 8.82
N GLY A 37 -14.01 8.81 9.37
CA GLY A 37 -12.75 9.10 10.05
C GLY A 37 -11.55 9.39 9.14
N LEU A 38 -11.76 9.50 7.82
CA LEU A 38 -10.72 9.85 6.86
C LEU A 38 -10.55 11.38 6.84
N ASN A 39 -9.73 11.89 7.74
CA ASN A 39 -9.48 13.32 7.92
C ASN A 39 -8.23 13.79 7.16
N TYR A 40 -8.41 14.18 5.90
CA TYR A 40 -7.34 14.76 5.08
C TYR A 40 -7.20 16.26 5.31
N GLN A 41 -5.96 16.75 5.43
CA GLN A 41 -5.71 18.21 5.49
C GLN A 41 -6.16 18.92 4.21
N LYS A 42 -5.94 18.28 3.05
CA LYS A 42 -6.34 18.78 1.73
C LYS A 42 -6.94 17.63 0.92
N SER A 43 -8.23 17.68 0.65
CA SER A 43 -8.92 16.72 -0.22
C SER A 43 -10.01 17.41 -1.04
N LEU A 44 -10.16 16.95 -2.27
CA LEU A 44 -11.19 17.42 -3.21
C LEU A 44 -12.35 16.41 -3.34
N GLY A 45 -12.22 15.20 -2.79
CA GLY A 45 -13.28 14.20 -2.75
C GLY A 45 -13.40 13.38 -4.04
N ALA A 46 -12.40 13.39 -4.92
CA ALA A 46 -12.41 12.54 -6.10
C ALA A 46 -12.25 11.06 -5.69
N THR A 47 -13.04 10.19 -6.31
CA THR A 47 -13.01 8.75 -6.03
C THR A 47 -11.73 8.11 -6.58
N ILE A 48 -11.33 6.96 -6.03
CA ILE A 48 -10.18 6.19 -6.57
C ILE A 48 -10.40 5.79 -8.04
N VAL A 49 -11.64 5.52 -8.44
CA VAL A 49 -11.99 5.19 -9.82
C VAL A 49 -11.69 6.37 -10.74
N ASN A 50 -12.14 7.58 -10.37
CA ASN A 50 -11.87 8.79 -11.16
C ASN A 50 -10.36 9.05 -11.29
N LEU A 51 -9.59 8.83 -10.22
CA LEU A 51 -8.14 9.05 -10.24
C LEU A 51 -7.41 8.04 -11.12
N ARG A 52 -7.83 6.77 -11.11
CA ARG A 52 -7.26 5.74 -12.00
C ARG A 52 -7.60 6.01 -13.46
N GLU A 53 -8.84 6.37 -13.75
CA GLU A 53 -9.26 6.76 -15.10
C GLU A 53 -8.47 7.97 -15.58
N LEU A 54 -8.32 9.00 -14.74
CA LEU A 54 -7.50 10.17 -15.07
C LEU A 54 -6.04 9.78 -15.33
N ALA A 55 -5.42 8.99 -14.46
CA ALA A 55 -4.03 8.55 -14.62
C ALA A 55 -3.81 7.73 -15.91
N SER A 56 -4.81 6.96 -16.36
CA SER A 56 -4.69 6.14 -17.58
C SER A 56 -4.45 6.95 -18.87
N GLY A 57 -4.74 8.25 -18.84
CA GLY A 57 -4.46 9.16 -19.95
C GLY A 57 -3.04 9.72 -19.98
N TYR A 58 -2.16 9.34 -19.05
CA TYR A 58 -0.81 9.87 -18.92
C TYR A 58 0.23 8.76 -18.79
N SER A 59 1.43 9.04 -19.31
CA SER A 59 2.60 8.20 -19.08
C SER A 59 3.13 8.40 -17.66
N LYS A 60 3.80 7.36 -17.14
CA LYS A 60 4.59 7.49 -15.92
C LYS A 60 5.75 8.45 -16.16
N ASP A 61 5.99 9.32 -15.20
CA ASP A 61 7.08 10.30 -15.20
C ASP A 61 7.45 10.66 -13.76
N HIS A 62 8.71 10.47 -13.42
CA HIS A 62 9.23 10.68 -12.08
C HIS A 62 9.12 12.13 -11.62
N LEU A 63 9.46 13.10 -12.48
CA LEU A 63 9.38 14.52 -12.14
C LEU A 63 7.91 14.95 -11.92
N LEU A 64 7.00 14.45 -12.76
CA LEU A 64 5.56 14.67 -12.62
C LEU A 64 5.04 14.11 -11.30
N ALA A 65 5.44 12.90 -10.91
CA ALA A 65 5.05 12.29 -9.65
C ALA A 65 5.51 13.13 -8.45
N HIS A 66 6.76 13.62 -8.45
CA HIS A 66 7.25 14.52 -7.39
C HIS A 66 6.46 15.83 -7.33
N LYS A 67 6.12 16.44 -8.47
CA LYS A 67 5.27 17.66 -8.51
C LYS A 67 3.87 17.41 -7.94
N LEU A 68 3.25 16.30 -8.34
CA LEU A 68 1.93 15.89 -7.84
C LEU A 68 1.96 15.61 -6.33
N TRP A 69 2.99 14.93 -5.84
CA TRP A 69 3.16 14.64 -4.42
C TRP A 69 3.28 15.92 -3.60
N THR A 70 4.15 16.84 -4.05
CA THR A 70 4.42 18.13 -3.39
C THR A 70 3.19 19.04 -3.32
N LYS A 71 2.24 18.88 -4.25
CA LYS A 71 0.97 19.63 -4.23
C LYS A 71 0.13 19.32 -2.98
N ALA A 72 0.37 18.17 -2.34
CA ALA A 72 -0.11 17.78 -1.02
C ALA A 72 -1.64 17.63 -0.86
N PHE A 73 -2.39 17.50 -1.97
CA PHE A 73 -3.77 17.03 -1.90
C PHE A 73 -3.77 15.50 -1.88
N ARG A 74 -4.74 14.90 -1.18
CA ARG A 74 -4.97 13.45 -1.21
C ARG A 74 -4.96 12.92 -2.65
N GLU A 75 -5.74 13.55 -3.52
CA GLU A 75 -5.90 13.14 -4.92
C GLU A 75 -4.58 13.21 -5.69
N THR A 76 -3.77 14.25 -5.45
CA THR A 76 -2.50 14.41 -6.14
C THR A 76 -1.43 13.46 -5.62
N LYS A 77 -1.39 13.14 -4.32
CA LYS A 77 -0.50 12.10 -3.79
C LYS A 77 -0.86 10.70 -4.32
N ILE A 78 -2.15 10.40 -4.46
CA ILE A 78 -2.59 9.13 -5.08
C ILE A 78 -2.18 9.10 -6.56
N LEU A 79 -2.40 10.19 -7.32
CA LEU A 79 -1.96 10.27 -8.72
C LEU A 79 -0.44 10.17 -8.86
N ALA A 80 0.33 10.78 -7.94
CA ALA A 80 1.78 10.61 -7.90
C ALA A 80 2.16 9.14 -7.82
N SER A 81 1.53 8.35 -6.93
CA SER A 81 1.80 6.91 -6.83
C SER A 81 1.42 6.10 -8.08
N LEU A 82 0.43 6.57 -8.87
CA LEU A 82 0.01 5.93 -10.11
C LEU A 82 0.95 6.25 -11.28
N LEU A 83 1.51 7.47 -11.29
CA LEU A 83 2.32 8.02 -12.37
C LEU A 83 3.82 8.00 -12.07
N GLU A 84 4.24 7.49 -10.93
CA GLU A 84 5.66 7.31 -10.60
C GLU A 84 6.30 6.16 -11.40
N GLU A 85 7.57 6.34 -11.74
CA GLU A 85 8.44 5.33 -12.36
C GLU A 85 9.11 4.48 -11.27
N PRO A 86 8.69 3.22 -11.05
CA PRO A 86 9.18 2.42 -9.93
C PRO A 86 10.71 2.25 -9.92
N GLU A 87 11.34 2.29 -11.10
CA GLU A 87 12.78 2.01 -11.25
C GLU A 87 13.64 3.20 -10.85
N LYS A 88 13.03 4.38 -10.70
CA LYS A 88 13.69 5.62 -10.28
C LYS A 88 13.49 5.91 -8.79
N VAL A 89 12.61 5.17 -8.12
CA VAL A 89 12.36 5.35 -6.69
C VAL A 89 13.55 4.85 -5.89
N ASN A 90 14.08 5.71 -5.03
CA ASN A 90 15.16 5.39 -4.11
C ASN A 90 14.71 5.44 -2.65
N GLU A 91 15.62 5.04 -1.75
CA GLU A 91 15.38 4.96 -0.31
C GLU A 91 15.04 6.33 0.32
N ASP A 92 15.64 7.43 -0.16
CA ASP A 92 15.34 8.78 0.33
C ASP A 92 13.89 9.19 -0.01
N GLN A 93 13.44 8.88 -1.23
CA GLN A 93 12.05 9.10 -1.64
C GLN A 93 11.09 8.24 -0.81
N ILE A 94 11.39 6.95 -0.63
CA ILE A 94 10.57 6.03 0.17
C ILE A 94 10.39 6.57 1.58
N ASN A 95 11.50 6.95 2.24
CA ASN A 95 11.47 7.47 3.60
C ASN A 95 10.64 8.74 3.71
N ARG A 96 10.89 9.71 2.83
CA ARG A 96 10.10 10.94 2.79
C ARG A 96 8.62 10.68 2.56
N TRP A 97 8.28 9.81 1.60
CA TRP A 97 6.88 9.51 1.31
C TRP A 97 6.22 8.82 2.50
N LEU A 98 6.87 7.83 3.13
CA LEU A 98 6.37 7.18 4.35
C LEU A 98 6.08 8.18 5.46
N ASP A 99 6.99 9.11 5.73
CA ASP A 99 6.79 10.15 6.75
C ASP A 99 5.60 11.07 6.45
N GLU A 100 5.37 11.36 5.17
CA GLU A 100 4.30 12.23 4.71
C GLU A 100 2.95 11.52 4.49
N MET A 101 2.88 10.18 4.63
CA MET A 101 1.63 9.42 4.53
C MET A 101 0.88 9.45 5.86
N ASP A 102 -0.17 10.26 5.93
CA ASP A 102 -0.96 10.53 7.14
C ASP A 102 -2.23 9.66 7.27
N SER A 103 -2.46 8.74 6.33
CA SER A 103 -3.66 7.91 6.30
C SER A 103 -3.37 6.50 5.80
N ASN A 104 -4.12 5.54 6.33
CA ASN A 104 -4.04 4.15 5.89
C ASN A 104 -4.47 3.97 4.43
N GLU A 105 -5.41 4.79 3.92
CA GLU A 105 -5.76 4.79 2.50
C GLU A 105 -4.56 5.15 1.62
N LEU A 106 -3.81 6.20 1.99
CA LEU A 106 -2.65 6.61 1.19
C LEU A 106 -1.55 5.54 1.24
N ILE A 107 -1.30 4.94 2.41
CA ILE A 107 -0.36 3.81 2.55
C ILE A 107 -0.77 2.66 1.62
N GLU A 108 -2.06 2.31 1.62
CA GLU A 108 -2.61 1.30 0.72
C GLU A 108 -2.43 1.64 -0.75
N GLN A 109 -2.79 2.85 -1.16
CA GLN A 109 -2.67 3.28 -2.55
C GLN A 109 -1.21 3.26 -3.01
N VAL A 110 -0.28 3.83 -2.24
CA VAL A 110 1.14 3.85 -2.60
C VAL A 110 1.72 2.44 -2.64
N SER A 111 1.37 1.58 -1.67
CA SER A 111 1.80 0.18 -1.64
C SER A 111 1.41 -0.57 -2.92
N MET A 112 0.15 -0.38 -3.37
CA MET A 112 -0.39 -1.12 -4.50
C MET A 112 -0.04 -0.53 -5.86
N ASN A 113 0.02 0.80 -5.96
CA ASN A 113 0.26 1.51 -7.21
C ASN A 113 1.76 1.55 -7.55
N LEU A 114 2.61 1.69 -6.53
CA LEU A 114 4.04 1.92 -6.69
C LEU A 114 4.91 0.80 -6.11
N PHE A 115 4.92 0.61 -4.79
CA PHE A 115 5.91 -0.25 -4.13
C PHE A 115 5.85 -1.72 -4.58
N LEU A 116 4.66 -2.25 -4.85
CA LEU A 116 4.47 -3.60 -5.42
C LEU A 116 5.17 -3.80 -6.77
N ASN A 117 5.45 -2.72 -7.50
CA ASN A 117 6.01 -2.73 -8.84
C ASN A 117 7.49 -2.35 -8.87
N MET A 118 8.12 -2.11 -7.71
CA MET A 118 9.55 -1.81 -7.65
C MET A 118 10.39 -3.07 -7.92
N PRO A 119 11.60 -2.94 -8.51
CA PRO A 119 12.44 -4.08 -8.87
C PRO A 119 12.91 -4.87 -7.65
N ASN A 120 13.12 -4.17 -6.53
CA ASN A 120 13.63 -4.70 -5.28
C ASN A 120 12.53 -5.01 -4.25
N VAL A 121 11.28 -5.21 -4.69
CA VAL A 121 10.14 -5.41 -3.78
C VAL A 121 10.33 -6.62 -2.87
N TYR A 122 10.98 -7.68 -3.35
CA TYR A 122 11.21 -8.89 -2.56
C TYR A 122 12.26 -8.71 -1.47
N GLU A 123 13.25 -7.83 -1.68
CA GLU A 123 14.22 -7.43 -0.67
C GLU A 123 13.60 -6.48 0.37
N LEU A 124 12.70 -5.58 -0.05
CA LEU A 124 12.06 -4.60 0.84
C LEU A 124 11.11 -5.23 1.85
N ILE A 125 10.32 -6.24 1.45
CA ILE A 125 9.32 -6.89 2.32
C ILE A 125 9.91 -7.35 3.67
N PRO A 126 10.98 -8.19 3.72
CA PRO A 126 11.54 -8.66 4.97
C PRO A 126 12.12 -7.53 5.83
N GLU A 127 12.78 -6.54 5.19
CA GLU A 127 13.30 -5.36 5.89
C GLU A 127 12.16 -4.57 6.55
N TRP A 128 11.11 -4.29 5.79
CA TRP A 128 9.97 -3.49 6.23
C TRP A 128 9.14 -4.18 7.31
N LEU A 129 9.00 -5.51 7.23
CA LEU A 129 8.25 -6.29 8.21
C LEU A 129 8.93 -6.31 9.59
N GLN A 130 10.25 -6.11 9.65
CA GLN A 130 11.03 -6.02 10.90
C GLN A 130 11.26 -4.58 11.36
N SER A 131 10.69 -3.59 10.66
CA SER A 131 10.86 -2.19 11.02
C SER A 131 10.00 -1.80 12.22
N GLU A 132 10.51 -0.91 13.06
CA GLU A 132 9.70 -0.21 14.08
C GLU A 132 8.73 0.81 13.45
N ASN A 133 8.94 1.19 12.18
CA ASN A 133 8.04 2.08 11.47
C ASN A 133 6.77 1.31 11.05
N TYR A 134 5.67 1.59 11.74
CA TYR A 134 4.34 1.03 11.46
C TYR A 134 3.97 1.03 9.97
N ARG A 135 4.30 2.10 9.23
CA ARG A 135 3.93 2.23 7.82
C ARG A 135 4.69 1.25 6.94
N ARG A 136 5.98 1.01 7.23
CA ARG A 136 6.79 -0.01 6.53
C ARG A 136 6.17 -1.39 6.75
N VAL A 137 5.87 -1.75 8.00
CA VAL A 137 5.23 -3.03 8.34
C VAL A 137 3.90 -3.18 7.60
N LEU A 138 3.07 -2.14 7.61
CA LEU A 138 1.77 -2.14 6.92
C LEU A 138 1.94 -2.30 5.40
N CYS A 139 2.87 -1.58 4.77
CA CYS A 139 3.19 -1.74 3.35
C CYS A 139 3.60 -3.19 3.04
N ALA A 140 4.51 -3.78 3.81
CA ALA A 140 4.97 -5.15 3.61
C ALA A 140 3.81 -6.17 3.66
N VAL A 141 2.91 -6.02 4.64
CA VAL A 141 1.73 -6.88 4.76
C VAL A 141 0.79 -6.75 3.56
N ILE A 142 0.52 -5.52 3.10
CA ILE A 142 -0.35 -5.26 1.94
C ILE A 142 0.25 -5.85 0.66
N ILE A 143 1.54 -5.59 0.43
CA ILE A 143 2.28 -6.04 -0.76
C ILE A 143 2.31 -7.57 -0.81
N SER A 144 2.66 -8.24 0.29
CA SER A 144 2.70 -9.71 0.34
C SER A 144 1.33 -10.34 0.05
N GLY A 145 0.25 -9.78 0.59
CA GLY A 145 -1.11 -10.23 0.27
C GLY A 145 -1.47 -10.06 -1.21
N ARG A 146 -0.95 -9.02 -1.89
CA ARG A 146 -1.13 -8.81 -3.33
C ARG A 146 -0.28 -9.76 -4.16
N LEU A 147 0.96 -10.02 -3.75
CA LEU A 147 1.84 -10.98 -4.42
C LEU A 147 1.26 -12.40 -4.41
N ALA A 148 0.59 -12.80 -3.33
CA ALA A 148 -0.10 -14.09 -3.25
C ALA A 148 -1.08 -14.35 -4.41
N MET A 149 -1.74 -13.29 -4.90
CA MET A 149 -2.73 -13.35 -5.97
C MET A 149 -2.12 -13.44 -7.39
N LYS A 150 -0.83 -13.10 -7.57
CA LYS A 150 -0.15 -13.20 -8.88
C LYS A 150 0.20 -14.66 -9.20
N LYS A 151 0.27 -15.09 -10.47
CA LYS A 151 0.65 -16.47 -10.84
C LYS A 151 2.14 -16.54 -11.20
N ASP A 152 3.01 -16.66 -10.20
CA ASP A 152 4.47 -16.75 -10.33
C ASP A 152 5.03 -17.73 -9.28
N GLU A 153 6.07 -18.52 -9.59
CA GLU A 153 6.71 -19.44 -8.65
C GLU A 153 7.64 -18.73 -7.66
N VAL A 154 8.31 -17.65 -8.09
CA VAL A 154 9.22 -16.87 -7.22
C VAL A 154 8.48 -16.38 -5.98
N LYS A 155 7.21 -16.03 -6.13
CA LYS A 155 6.35 -15.57 -5.04
C LYS A 155 6.27 -16.59 -3.89
N VAL A 156 6.22 -17.90 -4.17
CA VAL A 156 5.88 -18.91 -3.15
C VAL A 156 6.97 -18.94 -2.09
N ARG A 157 8.24 -18.96 -2.52
CA ARG A 157 9.40 -18.88 -1.61
C ARG A 157 9.37 -17.62 -0.76
N GLU A 158 9.06 -16.48 -1.36
CA GLU A 158 9.04 -15.19 -0.64
C GLU A 158 7.85 -15.10 0.34
N LEU A 159 6.72 -15.75 0.03
CA LEU A 159 5.61 -15.87 0.97
C LEU A 159 5.96 -16.71 2.20
N PHE A 160 6.72 -17.80 2.05
CA PHE A 160 7.20 -18.57 3.21
C PHE A 160 8.08 -17.70 4.13
N LYS A 161 9.04 -16.96 3.56
CA LYS A 161 9.86 -16.01 4.35
C LYS A 161 9.00 -14.96 5.05
N PHE A 162 8.00 -14.41 4.37
CA PHE A 162 7.05 -13.48 4.98
C PHE A 162 6.36 -14.11 6.21
N VAL A 163 5.84 -15.33 6.10
CA VAL A 163 5.15 -16.03 7.20
C VAL A 163 6.09 -16.29 8.38
N GLU A 164 7.35 -16.64 8.12
CA GLU A 164 8.34 -16.82 9.19
C GLU A 164 8.60 -15.52 9.96
N MET A 165 8.58 -14.39 9.24
CA MET A 165 8.95 -13.06 9.74
C MET A 165 7.77 -12.20 10.22
N ILE A 166 6.52 -12.67 10.14
CA ILE A 166 5.38 -11.88 10.66
C ILE A 166 5.62 -11.48 12.12
N PRO A 167 5.27 -10.24 12.50
CA PRO A 167 5.53 -9.73 13.84
C PRO A 167 4.81 -10.57 14.89
N SER A 168 5.37 -10.67 16.09
CA SER A 168 4.72 -11.43 17.17
C SER A 168 3.47 -10.72 17.71
N ASN A 169 3.47 -9.38 17.69
CA ASN A 169 2.38 -8.55 18.18
C ASN A 169 1.77 -7.78 17.00
N ILE A 170 0.45 -7.64 16.99
CA ILE A 170 -0.29 -6.91 15.92
C ILE A 170 -1.28 -5.91 16.50
N ASP A 171 -0.94 -5.22 17.59
CA ASP A 171 -1.82 -4.37 18.41
C ASP A 171 -2.71 -3.41 17.61
N GLU A 172 -2.14 -2.76 16.60
CA GLU A 172 -2.82 -1.82 15.73
C GLU A 172 -3.93 -2.47 14.92
N TYR A 173 -5.18 -2.06 15.19
CA TYR A 173 -6.39 -2.64 14.62
C TYR A 173 -6.35 -2.74 13.08
N TYR A 174 -5.86 -1.69 12.42
CA TYR A 174 -5.77 -1.68 10.97
C TYR A 174 -4.74 -2.67 10.43
N LEU A 175 -3.59 -2.82 11.11
CA LEU A 175 -2.58 -3.80 10.74
C LEU A 175 -3.10 -5.22 10.95
N ARG A 176 -3.77 -5.49 12.08
CA ARG A 176 -4.43 -6.78 12.32
C ARG A 176 -5.41 -7.15 11.21
N ASN A 177 -6.26 -6.20 10.80
CA ASN A 177 -7.20 -6.42 9.69
C ASN A 177 -6.51 -6.68 8.34
N GLN A 178 -5.41 -5.98 8.05
CA GLN A 178 -4.67 -6.20 6.81
C GLN A 178 -3.89 -7.50 6.85
N MET A 179 -3.33 -7.88 8.01
CA MET A 179 -2.68 -9.17 8.22
C MET A 179 -3.64 -10.32 7.94
N LYS A 180 -4.84 -10.27 8.56
CA LYS A 180 -5.93 -11.22 8.32
C LYS A 180 -6.23 -11.38 6.83
N ARG A 181 -6.51 -10.27 6.14
CA ARG A 181 -6.81 -10.26 4.69
C ARG A 181 -5.66 -10.78 3.84
N SER A 182 -4.42 -10.50 4.21
CA SER A 182 -3.23 -10.96 3.46
C SER A 182 -2.99 -12.45 3.65
N LEU A 183 -3.07 -12.95 4.88
CA LEU A 183 -2.93 -14.39 5.16
C LEU A 183 -4.07 -15.20 4.53
N GLY A 184 -5.32 -14.71 4.57
CA GLY A 184 -6.45 -15.34 3.89
C GLY A 184 -6.27 -15.49 2.37
N LYS A 185 -5.53 -14.58 1.72
CA LYS A 185 -5.13 -14.75 0.31
C LYS A 185 -4.02 -15.78 0.13
N MET A 186 -3.08 -15.84 1.07
CA MET A 186 -1.91 -16.72 1.01
C MET A 186 -2.27 -18.19 1.22
N VAL A 187 -3.21 -18.50 2.13
CA VAL A 187 -3.65 -19.88 2.36
C VAL A 187 -4.30 -20.52 1.13
N ARG A 188 -4.78 -19.71 0.18
CA ARG A 188 -5.34 -20.17 -1.10
C ARG A 188 -4.29 -20.44 -2.18
N VAL A 189 -3.00 -20.21 -1.91
CA VAL A 189 -1.92 -20.37 -2.89
C VAL A 189 -1.56 -21.85 -3.11
N ASN A 190 -1.28 -22.58 -2.02
CA ASN A 190 -1.10 -24.02 -2.02
C ASN A 190 -1.27 -24.58 -0.60
N LYS A 191 -1.28 -25.90 -0.46
CA LYS A 191 -1.46 -26.56 0.85
C LYS A 191 -0.31 -26.31 1.82
N GLU A 192 0.93 -26.37 1.35
CA GLU A 192 2.12 -26.26 2.19
C GLU A 192 2.18 -24.89 2.89
N ILE A 193 1.92 -23.80 2.17
CA ILE A 193 1.85 -22.47 2.78
C ILE A 193 0.66 -22.32 3.73
N ALA A 194 -0.48 -22.94 3.42
CA ALA A 194 -1.64 -22.92 4.31
C ALA A 194 -1.32 -23.59 5.65
N ASP A 195 -0.68 -24.77 5.60
CA ASP A 195 -0.25 -25.51 6.78
C ASP A 195 0.75 -24.68 7.62
N THR A 196 1.77 -24.08 6.98
CA THR A 196 2.75 -23.21 7.65
C THR A 196 2.11 -21.98 8.31
N ILE A 197 1.16 -21.33 7.63
CA ILE A 197 0.42 -20.20 8.21
C ILE A 197 -0.38 -20.65 9.43
N CYS A 198 -1.09 -21.76 9.33
CA CYS A 198 -1.89 -22.29 10.42
C CYS A 198 -1.02 -22.62 11.65
N GLU A 199 0.12 -23.28 11.45
CA GLU A 199 1.06 -23.58 12.53
C GLU A 199 1.61 -22.30 13.19
N LYS A 200 2.05 -21.33 12.36
CA LYS A 200 2.58 -20.06 12.84
C LYS A 200 1.54 -19.28 13.65
N VAL A 201 0.34 -19.08 13.11
CA VAL A 201 -0.73 -18.31 13.77
C VAL A 201 -1.23 -19.03 15.04
N ARG A 202 -1.32 -20.36 15.02
CA ARG A 202 -1.66 -21.16 16.21
C ARG A 202 -0.65 -20.95 17.34
N GLY A 203 0.64 -20.80 17.04
CA GLY A 203 1.67 -20.47 18.02
C GLY A 203 1.59 -19.03 18.52
N LEU A 204 1.21 -18.09 17.65
CA LEU A 204 1.11 -16.66 17.99
C LEU A 204 -0.10 -16.33 18.87
N ARG A 205 -1.27 -16.95 18.63
CA ARG A 205 -2.47 -16.75 19.48
C ARG A 205 -2.28 -17.19 20.94
N ALA A 206 -1.31 -18.08 21.20
CA ALA A 206 -0.97 -18.48 22.56
C ALA A 206 -0.19 -17.37 23.32
N LYS A 207 0.31 -16.36 22.61
CA LYS A 207 1.15 -15.27 23.13
C LYS A 207 0.46 -13.91 23.08
N ASP A 208 -0.35 -13.67 22.04
CA ASP A 208 -1.06 -12.41 21.83
C ASP A 208 -2.50 -12.73 21.36
N GLU A 209 -3.48 -12.30 22.16
CA GLU A 209 -4.92 -12.53 21.93
C GLU A 209 -5.42 -11.90 20.63
N ASN A 210 -4.73 -10.87 20.13
CA ASN A 210 -5.05 -10.23 18.87
C ASN A 210 -4.94 -11.17 17.66
N TRP A 211 -4.18 -12.25 17.77
CA TRP A 211 -4.12 -13.29 16.75
C TRP A 211 -5.34 -14.22 16.74
N GLN A 212 -6.20 -14.16 17.75
CA GLN A 212 -7.42 -14.97 17.79
C GLN A 212 -8.35 -14.61 16.63
N GLU A 213 -8.58 -13.32 16.37
CA GLU A 213 -9.40 -12.87 15.24
C GLU A 213 -8.83 -13.28 13.89
N VAL A 214 -7.50 -13.33 13.77
CA VAL A 214 -6.82 -13.81 12.55
C VAL A 214 -7.00 -15.31 12.40
N TRP A 215 -6.87 -16.07 13.49
CA TRP A 215 -7.08 -17.52 13.49
C TRP A 215 -8.50 -17.90 13.06
N ASP A 216 -9.52 -17.26 13.62
CA ASP A 216 -10.92 -17.59 13.35
C ASP A 216 -11.28 -17.38 11.88
N ASP A 217 -10.78 -16.30 11.26
CA ASP A 217 -10.96 -16.01 9.84
C ASP A 217 -10.24 -17.03 8.94
N LEU A 218 -9.06 -17.49 9.34
CA LEU A 218 -8.34 -18.54 8.62
C LEU A 218 -9.07 -19.89 8.66
N GLN A 219 -9.73 -20.22 9.77
CA GLN A 219 -10.55 -21.44 9.82
C GLN A 219 -11.74 -21.35 8.87
N TYR A 220 -12.44 -20.21 8.86
CA TYR A 220 -13.53 -19.96 7.92
C TYR A 220 -13.07 -20.04 6.45
N GLU A 221 -11.91 -19.47 6.13
CA GLU A 221 -11.34 -19.48 4.77
C GLU A 221 -10.89 -20.86 4.27
N LEU A 222 -10.59 -21.78 5.19
CA LEU A 222 -10.11 -23.13 4.88
C LEU A 222 -11.17 -24.22 5.06
N ASP A 223 -12.41 -23.85 5.39
CA ASP A 223 -13.49 -24.78 5.76
C ASP A 223 -13.08 -25.75 6.90
N LEU A 224 -12.30 -25.26 7.87
CA LEU A 224 -11.79 -26.02 9.03
C LEU A 224 -12.66 -25.85 10.29
#